data_AF-E6M319-F1
#
_entry.id   AF-E6M319-F1
#
_cell.length_a   1.000
_cell.length_b   1.000
_cell.length_c   1.000
_cell.angle_alpha   90.00
_cell.angle_beta   90.00
_cell.angle_gamma   90.00
#
_symmetry.space_group_name_H-M   'P 1'
#
loop_
_entity.id
_entity.type
_entity.pdbx_description
1 polymer ?
#
loop_
_entity_poly.entity_id
_entity_poly.type
_entity_poly.pdbx_seq_one_letter_code
_entity_poly.pdbx_strand_id
1 'polypeptide(L)'
;MELPPDLAEKVSQIASARGVDSSYLAASFIREGIASVRFTPTPPPFRVVKDPNTGWSSLSLGRTVTSAEVKAFLAQDEDDELPD
;
A
#
# COMPACT_ATOMS: atom_id res chain seq x y z
N MET A 1 20.02 -17.36 -13.66
CA MET A 1 19.60 -16.85 -12.34
C MET A 1 18.78 -17.96 -11.73
N GLU A 2 19.32 -18.67 -10.73
CA GLU A 2 18.65 -19.84 -10.14
C GLU A 2 17.70 -19.37 -9.03
N LEU A 3 16.43 -19.75 -9.14
CA LEU A 3 15.45 -19.57 -8.08
C LEU A 3 15.77 -20.57 -6.95
N PRO A 4 15.56 -20.18 -5.67
CA PRO A 4 15.56 -21.14 -4.57
C PRO A 4 14.64 -22.33 -4.88
N PRO A 5 15.01 -23.56 -4.49
CA PRO A 5 14.33 -24.78 -4.92
C PRO A 5 12.83 -24.80 -4.58
N ASP A 6 12.45 -24.28 -3.41
CA ASP A 6 11.03 -24.17 -2.99
C ASP A 6 10.22 -23.20 -3.87
N LEU A 7 10.86 -22.13 -4.37
CA LEU A 7 10.20 -21.18 -5.27
C LEU A 7 10.12 -21.72 -6.70
N ALA A 8 11.15 -22.42 -7.16
CA ALA A 8 11.15 -23.07 -8.48
C ALA A 8 10.03 -24.10 -8.61
N GLU A 9 9.80 -24.89 -7.55
CA GLU A 9 8.71 -25.88 -7.51
C GLU A 9 7.34 -25.21 -7.59
N LYS A 10 7.10 -24.16 -6.79
CA LYS A 10 5.83 -23.41 -6.81
C LYS A 10 5.58 -22.73 -8.16
N VAL A 11 6.60 -22.12 -8.76
CA VAL A 11 6.50 -21.51 -10.09
C VAL A 11 6.15 -22.58 -11.13
N SER A 12 6.77 -23.75 -11.08
CA SER A 12 6.47 -24.86 -11.98
C SER A 12 5.03 -25.38 -11.83
N GLN A 13 4.55 -25.54 -10.60
CA GLN A 13 3.17 -25.96 -10.32
C GLN A 13 2.15 -24.95 -10.85
N ILE A 14 2.36 -23.66 -10.61
CA ILE A 14 1.47 -22.58 -11.09
C ILE A 14 1.51 -22.47 -12.61
N ALA A 15 2.70 -22.58 -13.21
CA ALA A 15 2.87 -22.57 -14.67
C ALA A 15 2.12 -23.73 -15.32
N SER A 16 2.25 -24.94 -14.76
CA SER A 16 1.54 -26.14 -15.21
C SER A 16 0.02 -25.98 -15.08
N ALA A 17 -0.48 -25.45 -13.97
CA ALA A 17 -1.91 -25.22 -13.76
C ALA A 17 -2.50 -24.17 -14.72
N ARG A 18 -1.68 -23.23 -15.19
CA ARG A 18 -2.09 -22.16 -16.12
C ARG A 18 -1.78 -22.48 -17.58
N GLY A 19 -1.11 -23.59 -17.87
CA GLY A 19 -0.68 -23.96 -19.22
C GLY A 19 0.33 -22.99 -19.84
N VAL A 20 1.14 -22.32 -19.02
CA VAL A 20 2.15 -21.34 -19.46
C VAL A 20 3.55 -21.82 -19.13
N ASP A 21 4.54 -21.27 -19.81
CA ASP A 21 5.94 -21.58 -19.53
C ASP A 21 6.39 -20.98 -18.18
N SER A 22 7.24 -21.71 -17.45
CA SER A 22 7.72 -21.32 -16.12
C SER A 22 8.62 -20.08 -16.17
N SER A 23 9.39 -19.88 -17.25
CA SER A 23 10.21 -18.68 -17.44
C SER A 23 9.35 -17.45 -17.72
N TYR A 24 8.26 -17.62 -18.48
CA TYR A 24 7.27 -16.57 -18.70
C TYR A 24 6.58 -16.16 -17.39
N LEU A 25 6.19 -17.15 -16.58
CA LEU A 25 5.56 -16.91 -15.28
C LEU A 25 6.52 -16.18 -14.32
N ALA A 26 7.78 -16.60 -14.25
CA ALA A 26 8.79 -15.92 -13.43
C ALA A 26 9.03 -14.47 -13.86
N ALA A 27 9.11 -14.21 -15.17
CA ALA A 27 9.24 -12.85 -15.70
C ALA A 27 8.02 -11.97 -15.37
N SER A 28 6.82 -12.56 -15.39
CA SER A 28 5.59 -11.85 -15.04
C SER A 28 5.58 -11.38 -13.57
N PHE A 29 6.00 -12.24 -12.64
CA PHE A 29 6.12 -11.89 -11.22
C PHE A 29 7.15 -10.80 -10.96
N ILE A 30 8.30 -10.84 -11.66
CA ILE A 30 9.31 -9.77 -11.53
C ILE A 30 8.74 -8.44 -12.02
N ARG A 31 8.03 -8.43 -13.15
CA ARG A 31 7.41 -7.22 -13.70
C ARG A 31 6.34 -6.66 -12.76
N GLU A 32 5.49 -7.52 -12.22
CA GLU A 32 4.45 -7.14 -11.26
C GLU A 32 5.04 -6.66 -9.93
N GLY A 33 6.09 -7.31 -9.43
CA GLY A 33 6.84 -6.88 -8.24
C GLY A 33 7.45 -5.49 -8.42
N ILE A 34 8.06 -5.21 -9.58
CA ILE A 34 8.62 -3.87 -9.85
C ILE A 34 7.49 -2.83 -9.98
N ALA A 35 6.37 -3.17 -10.61
CA ALA A 35 5.23 -2.27 -10.73
C ALA A 35 4.60 -1.95 -9.36
N SER A 36 4.47 -2.95 -8.49
CA SER A 36 3.93 -2.78 -7.14
C SER A 36 4.88 -2.07 -6.18
N VAL A 37 6.19 -2.05 -6.43
CA VAL A 37 7.15 -1.21 -5.68
C VAL A 37 7.13 0.25 -6.15
N ARG A 38 6.91 0.50 -7.45
CA ARG A 38 6.79 1.86 -8.00
C ARG A 38 5.54 2.59 -7.51
N PHE A 39 4.46 1.84 -7.29
CA PHE A 39 3.31 2.31 -6.55
C PHE A 39 3.52 1.98 -5.08
N THR A 40 4.22 2.82 -4.33
CA THR A 40 4.05 2.77 -2.87
C THR A 40 2.56 2.96 -2.62
N PRO A 41 1.83 1.94 -2.15
CA PRO A 41 0.44 2.15 -1.82
C PRO A 41 0.48 3.17 -0.70
N THR A 42 -0.01 4.38 -0.97
CA THR A 42 -0.28 5.32 0.10
C THR A 42 -1.13 4.53 1.09
N PRO A 43 -0.65 4.28 2.32
CA PRO A 43 -1.37 3.46 3.25
C PRO A 43 -2.79 4.03 3.31
N PRO A 44 -3.81 3.20 3.10
CA PRO A 44 -5.16 3.70 3.01
C PRO A 44 -5.41 4.49 4.29
N PRO A 45 -6.12 5.63 4.22
CA PRO A 45 -6.15 6.57 5.32
C PRO A 45 -7.05 6.06 6.46
N PHE A 46 -7.21 4.75 6.62
CA PHE A 46 -7.94 4.15 7.72
C PHE A 46 -6.98 3.43 8.68
N ARG A 47 -7.28 3.55 9.97
CA ARG A 47 -6.60 2.83 11.04
C ARG A 47 -7.61 1.98 11.78
N VAL A 48 -7.34 0.69 11.91
CA VAL A 48 -8.11 -0.19 12.79
C VAL A 48 -7.37 -0.29 14.12
N VAL A 49 -8.03 0.10 15.21
CA VAL A 49 -7.49 -0.01 16.57
C VAL A 49 -8.39 -0.94 17.35
N LYS A 50 -7.80 -1.91 18.05
CA LYS A 50 -8.55 -2.81 18.94
C LYS A 50 -8.55 -2.22 20.34
N ASP A 51 -9.73 -2.01 20.90
CA ASP A 51 -9.89 -1.56 22.28
C ASP A 51 -9.47 -2.70 23.23
N PRO A 52 -8.47 -2.49 24.12
CA PRO A 52 -7.98 -3.53 25.02
C PRO A 52 -8.98 -3.91 26.12
N ASN A 53 -9.95 -3.04 26.45
CA ASN A 53 -10.91 -3.28 27.54
C ASN A 53 -12.16 -4.01 27.06
N THR A 54 -12.61 -3.70 25.84
CA THR A 54 -13.86 -4.25 25.29
C THR A 54 -13.60 -5.33 24.23
N GLY A 55 -12.41 -5.35 23.63
CA GLY A 55 -12.05 -6.27 22.54
C GLY A 55 -12.62 -5.89 21.18
N TRP A 56 -13.41 -4.82 21.09
CA TRP A 56 -14.01 -4.34 19.85
C TRP A 56 -12.98 -3.64 18.96
N SER A 57 -13.15 -3.77 17.65
CA SER A 57 -12.34 -3.04 16.67
C SER A 57 -13.00 -1.71 16.34
N SER A 58 -12.26 -0.62 16.51
CA SER A 58 -12.64 0.71 16.07
C SER A 58 -11.97 1.02 14.73
N LEU A 59 -12.77 1.45 13.75
CA LEU A 59 -12.32 1.90 12.45
C LEU A 59 -12.26 3.44 12.46
N SER A 60 -11.05 4.00 12.42
CA SER A 60 -10.83 5.42 12.23
C SER A 60 -10.58 5.71 10.76
N LEU A 61 -11.43 6.52 10.13
CA LEU A 61 -11.26 7.01 8.76
C LEU A 61 -10.61 8.39 8.80
N GLY A 62 -9.41 8.51 8.27
CA GLY A 62 -8.78 9.75 7.87
C GLY A 62 -9.03 10.06 6.40
N ARG A 63 -8.69 11.28 5.98
CA ARG A 63 -8.64 11.67 4.57
C ARG A 63 -7.22 11.99 4.17
N THR A 64 -6.85 11.68 2.94
CA THR A 64 -5.59 12.17 2.36
C THR A 64 -5.69 13.68 2.20
N VAL A 65 -4.70 14.42 2.70
CA VAL A 65 -4.65 15.88 2.59
C VAL A 65 -3.51 16.24 1.63
N THR A 66 -3.79 17.11 0.68
CA THR A 66 -2.83 17.62 -0.30
C THR A 66 -2.00 18.75 0.30
N SER A 67 -0.81 18.99 -0.25
CA SER A 67 0.05 20.12 0.16
C SER A 67 -0.65 21.47 0.00
N ALA A 68 -1.57 21.61 -0.96
CA ALA A 68 -2.37 22.81 -1.16
C ALA A 68 -3.38 23.03 -0.02
N GLU A 69 -4.04 21.97 0.44
CA GLU A 69 -4.97 22.04 1.58
C GLU A 69 -4.24 22.33 2.89
N VAL A 70 -3.05 21.75 3.10
CA VAL A 70 -2.21 22.09 4.27
C VAL A 70 -1.77 23.56 4.23
N LYS A 71 -1.36 24.05 3.06
CA LYS A 71 -0.97 25.46 2.89
C LYS A 71 -2.13 26.42 3.12
N ALA A 72 -3.33 26.08 2.66
CA ALA A 72 -4.53 26.87 2.89
C ALA A 72 -4.95 26.89 4.37
N PHE A 73 -4.82 25.77 5.08
CA PHE A 73 -5.09 25.71 6.51
C PHE A 73 -4.13 26.58 7.33
N LEU A 74 -2.82 26.53 7.02
CA LEU A 74 -1.82 27.35 7.70
C LEU A 74 -2.02 28.86 7.46
N ALA A 75 -2.48 29.25 6.27
CA ALA A 75 -2.77 30.65 5.97
C ALA A 75 -3.99 31.19 6.74
N GLN A 76 -4.94 30.32 7.12
CA GLN A 76 -6.08 30.72 7.95
C GLN A 76 -5.68 31.02 9.40
N ASP A 77 -4.67 30.32 9.93
CA ASP A 77 -4.13 30.58 11.27
C ASP A 77 -3.33 31.91 11.34
N GLU A 78 -2.82 32.41 10.21
CA GLU A 78 -2.10 33.69 10.14
C GLU A 78 -3.04 34.91 10.07
N ASP A 79 -4.27 34.75 9.60
CA ASP A 79 -5.27 35.84 9.47
C ASP A 79 -6.10 36.08 10.75
N ASP A 80 -5.99 35.21 11.76
CA ASP A 80 -6.70 35.32 13.05
C ASP A 80 -5.93 36.15 14.11
N GLU A 81 -4.91 36.93 13.70
CA GLU A 81 -4.23 37.89 14.58
C GLU A 81 -5.17 39.06 14.92
N LEU A 82 -5.65 39.06 16.17
CA LEU A 82 -6.67 39.93 16.77
C LEU A 82 -6.57 41.43 16.38
N PRO A 83 -7.70 42.12 16.10
CA PRO A 83 -7.70 43.57 15.96
C PRO A 83 -7.43 44.28 17.31
N ASP A 84 -6.68 45.39 17.24
CA ASP A 84 -6.22 46.27 18.33
C ASP A 84 -7.28 46.66 19.39
#